data_AF-A0A3M2BSK4-F1
#
_entry.id   AF-A0A3M2BSK4-F1
#
_cell.length_a   1.000
_cell.length_b   1.000
_cell.length_c   1.000
_cell.angle_alpha   90.00
_cell.angle_beta   90.00
_cell.angle_gamma   90.00
#
_symmetry.space_group_name_H-M   'P 1'
#
loop_
_entity.id
_entity.type
_entity.pdbx_description
1 polymer ?
#
loop_
_entity_poly.entity_id
_entity_poly.type
_entity_poly.pdbx_seq_one_letter_code
_entity_poly.pdbx_strand_id
1 'polypeptide(L)'
;PTGRLAEIIVLDQFSRNLYREDPRAFAQDALALALSQEAIAQEADQALSASQKAFLYMPFMHSESAIIHEMALKLFDQPGLEGNLDFEIQHKTIIDQFGRYPHRNAILGRSSTEAEQKFLQNPGAGF
;
A
#
# COMPACT_ATOMS: atom_id res chain seq x y z
N PRO A 1 20.08 -6.89 -1.30
CA PRO A 1 18.65 -6.77 -0.91
C PRO A 1 18.38 -5.60 0.04
N THR A 2 19.21 -5.36 1.07
CA THR A 2 18.97 -4.32 2.09
C THR A 2 18.94 -2.88 1.55
N GLY A 3 19.79 -2.53 0.58
CA GLY A 3 19.76 -1.20 -0.05
C GLY A 3 18.44 -0.91 -0.78
N ARG A 4 17.90 -1.89 -1.51
CA ARG A 4 16.59 -1.80 -2.19
C ARG A 4 15.46 -1.62 -1.18
N LEU A 5 15.49 -2.38 -0.09
CA LEU A 5 14.51 -2.25 0.99
C LEU A 5 14.56 -0.86 1.63
N ALA A 6 15.75 -0.33 1.88
CA ALA A 6 15.90 1.02 2.45
C ALA A 6 15.33 2.09 1.53
N GLU A 7 15.58 2.00 0.22
CA GLU A 7 15.00 2.91 -0.78
C GLU A 7 13.47 2.86 -0.77
N ILE A 8 12.88 1.66 -0.76
CA ILE A 8 11.42 1.48 -0.70
C ILE A 8 10.85 2.07 0.60
N ILE A 9 11.49 1.83 1.75
CA ILE A 9 11.05 2.41 3.04
C ILE A 9 11.06 3.95 2.99
N VAL A 10 12.08 4.55 2.37
CA VAL A 10 12.17 6.02 2.25
C VAL A 10 11.07 6.56 1.34
N LEU A 11 10.83 5.92 0.21
CA LEU A 11 9.84 6.37 -0.77
C LEU A 11 8.40 6.15 -0.30
N ASP A 12 8.15 5.08 0.46
CA ASP A 12 6.80 4.67 0.87
C ASP A 12 6.46 5.06 2.31
N GLN A 13 7.19 4.53 3.30
CA GLN A 13 6.84 4.73 4.72
C GLN A 13 7.30 6.08 5.25
N PHE A 14 8.50 6.51 4.89
CA PHE A 14 9.07 7.76 5.37
C PHE A 14 8.36 8.97 4.76
N SER A 15 8.04 8.93 3.46
CA SER A 15 7.29 9.99 2.78
C SER A 15 5.92 10.24 3.43
N ARG A 16 5.19 9.19 3.78
CA ARG A 16 3.89 9.26 4.48
C ARG A 16 3.98 9.87 5.87
N ASN A 17 5.07 9.64 6.58
CA ASN A 17 5.30 10.25 7.89
C ASN A 17 5.75 11.71 7.80
N LEU A 18 6.62 12.03 6.84
CA LEU A 18 7.13 13.38 6.63
C LEU A 18 6.07 14.36 6.10
N TYR A 19 5.22 13.87 5.20
CA TYR A 19 4.19 14.66 4.51
C TYR A 19 2.78 14.29 4.96
N ARG A 20 2.59 14.00 6.25
CA ARG A 20 1.26 13.71 6.81
C ARG A 20 0.27 14.83 6.44
N GLU A 21 -0.93 14.43 6.01
CA GLU A 21 -1.99 15.34 5.54
C GLU A 21 -1.59 16.22 4.33
N ASP A 22 -0.53 15.86 3.59
CA ASP A 22 -0.11 16.52 2.36
C ASP A 22 -0.04 15.54 1.17
N PRO A 23 -0.47 15.94 -0.05
CA PRO A 23 -0.45 15.06 -1.23
C PRO A 23 0.95 14.50 -1.57
N ARG A 24 2.04 15.15 -1.12
CA ARG A 24 3.40 14.64 -1.26
C ARG A 24 3.62 13.28 -0.58
N ALA A 25 2.78 12.89 0.38
CA ALA A 25 2.80 11.56 0.99
C ALA A 25 2.59 10.41 -0.02
N PHE A 26 1.93 10.68 -1.15
CA PHE A 26 1.58 9.66 -2.16
C PHE A 26 2.36 9.84 -3.47
N ALA A 27 3.16 10.89 -3.58
CA ALA A 27 3.80 11.29 -4.83
C ALA A 27 4.79 10.23 -5.36
N GLN A 28 5.28 9.35 -4.48
CA GLN A 28 6.26 8.32 -4.82
C GLN A 28 5.68 6.91 -4.88
N ASP A 29 4.35 6.73 -4.67
CA ASP A 29 3.71 5.41 -4.59
C ASP A 29 4.01 4.55 -5.83
N ALA A 30 3.91 5.15 -7.04
CA ALA A 30 4.19 4.44 -8.29
C ALA A 30 5.65 3.98 -8.41
N LEU A 31 6.61 4.80 -7.97
CA LEU A 31 8.02 4.45 -8.01
C LEU A 31 8.34 3.38 -6.97
N ALA A 32 7.81 3.49 -5.75
CA ALA A 32 7.98 2.50 -4.70
C ALA A 32 7.41 1.13 -5.12
N LEU A 33 6.24 1.12 -5.79
CA LEU A 33 5.66 -0.10 -6.34
C LEU A 33 6.55 -0.73 -7.41
N ALA A 34 7.03 0.06 -8.38
CA ALA A 34 7.91 -0.45 -9.44
C ALA A 34 9.21 -1.04 -8.88
N LEU A 35 9.82 -0.38 -7.89
CA LEU A 35 11.03 -0.86 -7.23
C LEU A 35 10.79 -2.14 -6.40
N SER A 36 9.62 -2.26 -5.78
CA SER A 36 9.23 -3.48 -5.06
C SER A 36 8.99 -4.65 -6.02
N GLN A 37 8.29 -4.42 -7.13
CA GLN A 37 8.12 -5.41 -8.20
C GLN A 37 9.46 -5.88 -8.75
N GLU A 38 10.39 -4.97 -9.01
CA GLU A 38 11.74 -5.32 -9.47
C GLU A 38 12.52 -6.11 -8.40
N ALA A 39 12.41 -5.75 -7.11
CA ALA A 39 13.05 -6.51 -6.04
C ALA A 39 12.56 -7.96 -5.97
N ILE A 40 11.25 -8.18 -6.15
CA ILE A 40 10.64 -9.52 -6.18
C ILE A 40 11.05 -10.28 -7.45
N ALA A 41 11.06 -9.63 -8.61
CA ALA A 41 11.48 -10.25 -9.87
C ALA A 41 12.93 -10.77 -9.83
N GLN A 42 13.78 -10.15 -9.02
CA GLN A 42 15.16 -10.56 -8.75
C GLN A 42 15.30 -11.49 -7.55
N GLU A 43 14.19 -12.00 -7.00
CA GLU A 43 14.13 -12.87 -5.81
C GLU A 43 14.84 -12.27 -4.57
N ALA A 44 14.99 -10.94 -4.53
CA ALA A 44 15.75 -10.26 -3.48
C ALA A 44 15.05 -10.33 -2.12
N ASP A 45 13.76 -10.63 -2.10
CA ASP A 45 12.91 -10.81 -0.93
C ASP A 45 13.18 -12.14 -0.20
N GLN A 46 13.73 -13.15 -0.87
CA GLN A 46 14.03 -14.46 -0.27
C GLN A 46 15.08 -14.39 0.84
N ALA A 47 15.97 -13.39 0.78
CA ALA A 47 16.99 -13.15 1.80
C ALA A 47 16.53 -12.25 2.96
N LEU A 48 15.24 -11.83 2.98
CA LEU A 48 14.68 -10.93 3.98
C LEU A 48 13.88 -11.69 5.05
N SER A 49 13.87 -11.17 6.27
CA SER A 49 12.96 -11.64 7.32
C SER A 49 11.50 -11.32 6.97
N ALA A 50 10.53 -11.99 7.62
CA ALA A 50 9.11 -11.68 7.45
C ALA A 50 8.82 -10.18 7.69
N SER A 51 9.36 -9.59 8.76
CA SER A 51 9.19 -8.16 9.04
C SER A 51 9.76 -7.25 7.94
N GLN A 52 10.87 -7.63 7.30
CA GLN A 52 11.44 -6.86 6.18
C GLN A 52 10.63 -7.05 4.90
N LYS A 53 10.14 -8.27 4.64
CA LYS A 53 9.22 -8.56 3.53
C LYS A 53 7.94 -7.73 3.64
N ALA A 54 7.39 -7.56 4.85
CA ALA A 54 6.22 -6.72 5.08
C ALA A 54 6.43 -5.31 4.49
N PHE A 55 7.54 -4.65 4.82
CA PHE A 55 7.88 -3.34 4.27
C PHE A 55 8.19 -3.36 2.77
N LEU A 56 8.82 -4.44 2.28
CA LEU A 56 9.05 -4.59 0.85
C LEU A 56 7.72 -4.64 0.09
N TYR A 57 6.71 -5.33 0.61
CA TYR A 57 5.43 -5.54 -0.06
C TYR A 57 4.41 -4.40 0.16
N MET A 58 4.59 -3.53 1.16
CA MET A 58 3.68 -2.39 1.44
C MET A 58 3.30 -1.54 0.22
N PRO A 59 4.20 -1.22 -0.74
CA PRO A 59 3.81 -0.48 -1.93
C PRO A 59 2.70 -1.15 -2.77
N PHE A 60 2.57 -2.49 -2.72
CA PHE A 60 1.45 -3.19 -3.34
C PHE A 60 0.13 -2.85 -2.64
N MET A 61 0.11 -2.89 -1.31
CA MET A 61 -1.05 -2.55 -0.48
C MET A 61 -1.46 -1.07 -0.63
N HIS A 62 -0.56 -0.19 -1.05
CA HIS A 62 -0.85 1.23 -1.21
C HIS A 62 -1.31 1.64 -2.60
N SER A 63 -1.30 0.73 -3.56
CA SER A 63 -1.66 0.98 -4.96
C SER A 63 -3.17 1.11 -5.15
N GLU A 64 -3.64 2.10 -5.90
CA GLU A 64 -5.05 2.18 -6.33
C GLU A 64 -5.29 1.32 -7.59
N SER A 65 -4.98 0.02 -7.53
CA SER A 65 -5.13 -0.93 -8.65
C SER A 65 -5.53 -2.32 -8.17
N ALA A 66 -6.70 -2.81 -8.62
CA ALA A 66 -7.23 -4.11 -8.22
C ALA A 66 -6.29 -5.28 -8.56
N ILE A 67 -5.64 -5.24 -9.73
CA ILE A 67 -4.70 -6.28 -10.17
C ILE A 67 -3.47 -6.35 -9.24
N ILE A 68 -3.01 -5.19 -8.74
CA ILE A 68 -1.89 -5.14 -7.80
C ILE A 68 -2.28 -5.77 -6.45
N HIS A 69 -3.52 -5.57 -5.98
CA HIS A 69 -4.02 -6.23 -4.78
C HIS A 69 -4.15 -7.76 -4.94
N GLU A 70 -4.49 -8.27 -6.12
CA GLU A 70 -4.46 -9.72 -6.37
C GLU A 70 -3.05 -10.32 -6.22
N MET A 71 -2.01 -9.56 -6.59
CA MET A 71 -0.62 -9.95 -6.36
C MET A 71 -0.25 -9.81 -4.88
N ALA A 72 -0.65 -8.71 -4.25
CA ALA A 72 -0.38 -8.42 -2.84
C ALA A 72 -0.90 -9.52 -1.92
N LEU A 73 -2.12 -10.02 -2.13
CA LEU A 73 -2.68 -11.14 -1.37
C LEU A 73 -1.76 -12.36 -1.38
N LYS A 74 -1.20 -12.71 -2.55
CA LYS A 74 -0.28 -13.86 -2.67
C LYS A 74 1.05 -13.59 -1.97
N LEU A 75 1.52 -12.34 -1.97
CA LEU A 75 2.76 -11.95 -1.31
C LEU A 75 2.62 -11.92 0.21
N PHE A 76 1.48 -11.46 0.73
CA PHE A 76 1.26 -11.41 2.19
C PHE A 76 0.81 -12.74 2.79
N ASP A 77 0.32 -13.70 1.98
CA ASP A 77 -0.02 -15.06 2.42
C ASP A 77 1.23 -15.93 2.67
N GLN A 78 2.00 -15.54 3.68
CA GLN A 78 3.22 -16.22 4.14
C GLN A 78 3.30 -16.22 5.67
N PRO A 79 3.96 -17.23 6.29
CA PRO A 79 4.14 -17.27 7.75
C PRO A 79 4.82 -16.01 8.30
N GLY A 80 4.26 -15.43 9.36
CA GLY A 80 4.76 -14.22 10.00
C GLY A 80 4.28 -12.91 9.36
N LEU A 81 3.39 -12.97 8.36
CA LEU A 81 2.74 -11.82 7.72
C LEU A 81 1.22 -11.80 7.92
N GLU A 82 0.68 -12.64 8.80
CA GLU A 82 -0.77 -12.84 8.97
C GLU A 82 -1.50 -11.53 9.28
N GLY A 83 -0.94 -10.71 10.16
CA GLY A 83 -1.49 -9.39 10.46
C GLY A 83 -1.47 -8.44 9.27
N ASN A 84 -0.43 -8.51 8.43
CA ASN A 84 -0.37 -7.72 7.19
C ASN A 84 -1.37 -8.23 6.15
N LEU A 85 -1.59 -9.54 6.07
CA LEU A 85 -2.60 -10.15 5.20
C LEU A 85 -4.01 -9.68 5.57
N ASP A 86 -4.34 -9.60 6.87
CA ASP A 86 -5.63 -9.07 7.33
C ASP A 86 -5.85 -7.62 6.89
N PHE A 87 -4.80 -6.79 6.91
CA PHE A 87 -4.87 -5.43 6.38
C PHE A 87 -5.00 -5.42 4.85
N GLU A 88 -4.26 -6.27 4.15
CA GLU A 88 -4.32 -6.38 2.69
C GLU A 88 -5.75 -6.72 2.22
N ILE A 89 -6.43 -7.66 2.89
CA ILE A 89 -7.81 -8.02 2.58
C ILE A 89 -8.75 -6.81 2.74
N GLN A 90 -8.55 -6.00 3.78
CA GLN A 90 -9.34 -4.77 3.98
C GLN A 90 -9.06 -3.72 2.90
N HIS A 91 -7.79 -3.53 2.52
CA HIS A 91 -7.39 -2.61 1.45
C HIS A 91 -7.96 -3.04 0.10
N LYS A 92 -7.85 -4.33 -0.23
CA LYS A 92 -8.43 -4.89 -1.46
C LYS A 92 -9.94 -4.69 -1.49
N THR A 93 -10.64 -4.90 -0.38
CA THR A 93 -12.10 -4.69 -0.32
C THR A 93 -12.49 -3.25 -0.73
N ILE A 94 -11.72 -2.25 -0.27
CA ILE A 94 -11.94 -0.85 -0.66
C ILE A 94 -11.66 -0.64 -2.15
N ILE A 95 -10.55 -1.18 -2.65
CA ILE A 95 -10.19 -1.03 -4.07
C ILE A 95 -11.18 -1.75 -4.98
N ASP A 96 -11.67 -2.94 -4.61
CA ASP A 96 -12.70 -3.65 -5.36
C ASP A 96 -14.01 -2.85 -5.40
N GLN A 97 -14.35 -2.17 -4.31
CA GLN A 97 -15.60 -1.40 -4.20
C GLN A 97 -15.53 -0.03 -4.92
N PHE A 98 -14.41 0.69 -4.80
CA PHE A 98 -14.31 2.09 -5.23
C PHE A 98 -13.29 2.34 -6.34
N GLY A 99 -12.41 1.37 -6.64
CA GLY A 99 -11.31 1.50 -7.58
C GLY A 99 -10.16 2.41 -7.11
N ARG A 100 -10.26 2.98 -5.90
CA ARG A 100 -9.34 3.95 -5.30
C ARG A 100 -9.57 4.04 -3.80
N TYR A 101 -8.72 4.77 -3.07
CA TYR A 101 -8.91 5.04 -1.64
C TYR A 101 -9.71 6.32 -1.40
N PRO A 102 -10.97 6.25 -0.91
CA PRO A 102 -11.79 7.44 -0.71
C PRO A 102 -11.20 8.43 0.30
N HIS A 103 -10.46 7.94 1.31
CA HIS A 103 -9.83 8.80 2.32
C HIS A 103 -8.73 9.71 1.71
N ARG A 104 -8.21 9.36 0.53
CA ARG A 104 -7.24 10.20 -0.21
C ARG A 104 -7.92 11.28 -1.07
N ASN A 105 -9.26 11.30 -1.16
CA ASN A 105 -9.94 12.20 -2.10
C ASN A 105 -9.69 13.68 -1.79
N ALA A 106 -9.92 14.12 -0.56
CA ALA A 106 -9.77 15.54 -0.20
C ALA A 106 -8.33 16.06 -0.40
N ILE A 107 -7.35 15.29 0.09
CA ILE A 107 -5.92 15.61 0.02
C ILE A 107 -5.37 15.59 -1.42
N LEU A 108 -5.95 14.77 -2.31
CA LEU A 108 -5.62 14.73 -3.73
C LEU A 108 -6.51 15.64 -4.60
N GLY A 109 -7.40 16.44 -4.00
CA GLY A 109 -8.29 17.34 -4.75
C GLY A 109 -9.36 16.64 -5.59
N ARG A 110 -9.74 15.41 -5.23
CA ARG A 110 -10.77 14.61 -5.91
C ARG A 110 -12.13 14.81 -5.24
N SER A 111 -13.19 14.87 -6.04
CA SER A 111 -14.56 14.82 -5.52
C SER A 111 -14.94 13.39 -5.10
N SER A 112 -15.53 13.25 -3.92
CA SER A 112 -16.10 11.99 -3.43
C SER A 112 -17.54 11.81 -3.90
N THR A 113 -17.86 10.62 -4.40
CA THR A 113 -19.24 10.18 -4.68
C THR A 113 -20.05 10.02 -3.39
N GLU A 114 -21.37 9.93 -3.48
CA GLU A 114 -22.24 9.69 -2.31
C GLU A 114 -21.89 8.39 -1.57
N ALA A 115 -21.56 7.32 -2.31
CA ALA A 115 -21.17 6.05 -1.72
C ALA A 115 -19.85 6.17 -0.94
N GLU A 116 -18.86 6.87 -1.51
CA GLU A 116 -17.59 7.17 -0.84
C GLU A 116 -17.80 8.05 0.40
N GLN A 117 -18.67 9.06 0.34
CA GLN A 117 -18.98 9.90 1.50
C GLN A 117 -19.63 9.12 2.64
N LYS A 118 -20.55 8.19 2.32
CA LYS A 118 -21.15 7.29 3.31
C LYS A 118 -20.11 6.35 3.91
N PHE A 119 -19.23 5.79 3.08
CA PHE A 119 -18.12 4.95 3.55
C PHE A 119 -17.21 5.69 4.52
N LEU A 120 -16.84 6.94 4.22
CA LEU A 120 -15.97 7.77 5.07
C LEU A 120 -16.56 8.12 6.44
N GLN A 121 -17.87 7.95 6.64
CA GLN A 121 -18.52 8.16 7.94
C GLN A 121 -18.36 6.94 8.88
N ASN A 122 -17.95 5.78 8.36
CA ASN A 122 -17.75 4.60 9.18
C ASN A 122 -16.44 4.70 9.99
N PRO A 123 -16.45 4.30 11.28
CA PRO A 123 -15.22 4.17 12.05
C PRO A 123 -14.23 3.23 11.35
N GLY A 124 -12.97 3.66 11.21
CA GLY A 124 -11.93 2.87 10.54
C GLY A 124 -11.91 2.96 9.01
N ALA A 125 -12.69 3.85 8.39
CA ALA A 125 -12.66 4.07 6.93
C ALA A 125 -11.36 4.73 6.41
N GLY A 126 -10.56 5.27 7.32
CA GLY A 126 -9.15 5.61 7.10
C GLY A 126 -8.35 4.82 8.12
N PHE A 127 -7.75 3.72 7.70
CA PHE A 127 -6.71 3.07 8.50
C PHE A 127 -5.46 3.95 8.54
#